data_AF-A0A1A8P234-F1
#
_entry.id   AF-A0A1A8P234-F1
#
_cell.length_a   1.000
_cell.length_b   1.000
_cell.length_c   1.000
_cell.angle_alpha   90.00
_cell.angle_beta   90.00
_cell.angle_gamma   90.00
#
_symmetry.space_group_name_H-M   'P 1'
#
loop_
_entity.id
_entity.type
_entity.pdbx_description
1 polymer ?
#
loop_
_entity_poly.entity_id
_entity_poly.type
_entity_poly.pdbx_seq_one_letter_code
_entity_poly.pdbx_strand_id
1 'polypeptide(L)'
;LHANGVLDRCTIHQGDSRQLQLCNIADRVNLGLIPSSEDGWPVACRLLRRKTGGTLHIHQNVTQSLQNPAANNAAERESAKKTDRAVWQTWAQNTSSRVASLLKDITGALWVTNIQHIEHVKSYAPHVHHIVLDLECRPS
;
A
#
# COMPACT_ATOMS: atom_id res chain seq x y z
N LEU A 1 -19.52 -14.74 6.87
CA LEU A 1 -18.80 -15.99 6.48
C LEU A 1 -19.74 -17.08 6.00
N HIS A 2 -20.79 -17.43 6.77
CA HIS A 2 -21.78 -18.45 6.39
C HIS A 2 -22.43 -18.21 5.02
N ALA A 3 -22.91 -17.00 4.74
CA ALA A 3 -23.55 -16.66 3.46
C ALA A 3 -22.66 -16.87 2.22
N ASN A 4 -21.33 -16.82 2.40
CA ASN A 4 -20.36 -17.02 1.32
C ASN A 4 -19.72 -18.43 1.34
N GLY A 5 -20.07 -19.29 2.32
CA GLY A 5 -19.52 -20.65 2.41
C GLY A 5 -18.00 -20.73 2.65
N VAL A 6 -17.41 -19.74 3.35
CA VAL A 6 -15.94 -19.63 3.56
C VAL A 6 -15.50 -19.77 5.02
N LEU A 7 -16.35 -20.33 5.87
CA LEU A 7 -16.07 -20.42 7.31
C LEU A 7 -14.82 -21.25 7.63
N ASP A 8 -14.52 -22.25 6.80
CA ASP A 8 -13.38 -23.15 6.92
C ASP A 8 -12.04 -22.50 6.53
N ARG A 9 -12.07 -21.35 5.85
CA ARG A 9 -10.88 -20.66 5.30
C ARG A 9 -10.79 -19.19 5.69
N CYS A 10 -11.68 -18.71 6.56
CA CYS A 10 -11.70 -17.33 6.99
C CYS A 10 -11.93 -17.24 8.50
N THR A 11 -10.96 -16.66 9.20
CA THR A 11 -11.04 -16.40 10.64
C THR A 11 -11.24 -14.90 10.86
N ILE A 12 -12.22 -14.52 11.68
CA ILE A 12 -12.45 -13.13 12.06
C ILE A 12 -11.74 -12.85 13.38
N HIS A 13 -10.86 -11.85 13.37
CA HIS A 13 -10.29 -11.26 14.58
C HIS A 13 -10.93 -9.89 14.78
N GLN A 14 -11.83 -9.76 15.76
CA GLN A 14 -12.50 -8.51 16.07
C GLN A 14 -11.56 -7.56 16.83
N GLY A 15 -11.57 -6.27 16.48
CA GLY A 15 -10.80 -5.22 17.17
C GLY A 15 -9.77 -4.53 16.29
N ASP A 16 -8.89 -3.75 16.93
CA ASP A 16 -7.78 -3.05 16.27
C ASP A 16 -6.70 -4.04 15.85
N SER A 17 -6.36 -4.07 14.55
CA SER A 17 -5.32 -4.96 14.01
C SER A 17 -3.95 -4.72 14.65
N ARG A 18 -3.68 -3.53 15.19
CA ARG A 18 -2.43 -3.20 15.91
C ARG A 18 -2.27 -3.97 17.22
N GLN A 19 -3.38 -4.35 17.83
CA GLN A 19 -3.39 -5.13 19.08
C GLN A 19 -3.25 -6.63 18.83
N LEU A 20 -3.38 -7.07 17.57
CA LEU A 20 -3.32 -8.47 17.18
C LEU A 20 -1.86 -9.00 17.25
N GLN A 21 -1.68 -10.07 18.02
CA GLN A 21 -0.38 -10.70 18.28
C GLN A 21 -0.01 -11.77 17.23
N LEU A 22 -0.37 -11.53 15.97
CA LEU A 22 0.03 -12.39 14.86
C LEU A 22 1.37 -11.91 14.27
N CYS A 23 2.21 -12.86 13.85
CA CYS A 23 3.51 -12.59 13.22
C CYS A 23 3.94 -13.76 12.32
N ASN A 24 4.72 -13.48 11.27
CA ASN A 24 5.38 -14.52 10.46
C ASN A 24 4.42 -15.59 9.85
N ILE A 25 3.24 -15.17 9.39
CA ILE A 25 2.22 -16.09 8.85
C ILE A 25 1.73 -15.74 7.45
N ALA A 26 1.90 -14.50 7.01
CA ALA A 26 1.21 -13.97 5.84
C ALA A 26 2.10 -13.96 4.60
N ASP A 27 1.59 -14.54 3.52
CA ASP A 27 2.14 -14.43 2.18
C ASP A 27 1.65 -13.13 1.49
N ARG A 28 0.49 -12.61 1.92
CA ARG A 28 -0.09 -11.34 1.45
C ARG A 28 -0.78 -10.60 2.58
N VAL A 29 -0.69 -9.27 2.59
CA VAL A 29 -1.40 -8.41 3.56
C VAL A 29 -2.12 -7.28 2.83
N ASN A 30 -3.42 -7.13 3.11
CA ASN A 30 -4.24 -6.06 2.55
C ASN A 30 -4.33 -4.88 3.53
N LEU A 31 -3.84 -3.73 3.11
CA LEU A 31 -3.85 -2.48 3.85
C LEU A 31 -4.86 -1.51 3.20
N GLY A 32 -6.14 -1.82 3.40
CA GLY A 32 -7.27 -1.18 2.71
C GLY A 32 -7.82 0.12 3.32
N LEU A 33 -7.13 0.71 4.30
CA LEU A 33 -7.59 1.95 4.95
C LEU A 33 -7.23 3.19 4.13
N ILE A 34 -8.14 4.16 4.11
CA ILE A 34 -8.00 5.48 3.49
C ILE A 34 -8.32 6.57 4.53
N PRO A 35 -7.73 7.78 4.45
CA PRO A 35 -6.86 8.28 3.39
C PRO A 35 -5.45 7.68 3.39
N SER A 36 -5.07 6.99 4.47
CA SER A 36 -3.79 6.30 4.60
C SER A 36 -3.92 5.05 5.45
N SER A 37 -3.05 4.09 5.18
CA SER A 37 -2.89 2.84 5.94
C SER A 37 -1.57 2.77 6.73
N GLU A 38 -0.84 3.90 6.84
CA GLU A 38 0.50 3.99 7.45
C GLU A 38 0.60 3.41 8.86
N ASP A 39 -0.39 3.68 9.72
CA ASP A 39 -0.44 3.15 11.09
C ASP A 39 -0.50 1.61 11.15
N GLY A 40 -0.93 0.97 10.06
CA GLY A 40 -0.98 -0.48 9.92
C GLY A 40 0.31 -1.11 9.38
N TRP A 41 1.25 -0.32 8.84
CA TRP A 41 2.47 -0.85 8.20
C TRP A 41 3.35 -1.67 9.15
N PRO A 42 3.59 -1.28 10.42
CA PRO A 42 4.38 -2.12 11.33
C PRO A 42 3.75 -3.49 11.59
N VAL A 43 2.41 -3.55 11.66
CA VAL A 43 1.68 -4.82 11.79
C VAL A 43 1.84 -5.66 10.53
N ALA A 44 1.68 -5.06 9.36
CA ALA A 44 1.82 -5.75 8.08
C ALA A 44 3.24 -6.32 7.89
N CYS A 45 4.27 -5.53 8.20
CA CYS A 45 5.67 -5.98 8.16
C CYS A 45 5.91 -7.15 9.12
N ARG A 46 5.36 -7.11 10.34
CA ARG A 46 5.46 -8.19 11.32
C ARG A 46 4.76 -9.48 10.85
N LEU A 47 3.66 -9.36 10.10
CA LEU A 47 2.88 -10.49 9.61
C LEU A 47 3.58 -11.26 8.49
N LEU A 48 4.39 -10.59 7.66
CA LEU A 48 5.08 -11.22 6.53
C LEU A 48 5.96 -12.39 6.98
N ARG A 49 5.97 -13.46 6.19
CA ARG A 49 6.82 -14.63 6.46
C ARG A 49 8.29 -14.24 6.40
N ARG A 50 9.02 -14.45 7.49
CA ARG A 50 10.44 -14.10 7.66
C ARG A 50 11.38 -14.77 6.67
N LYS A 51 11.03 -15.98 6.21
CA LYS A 51 11.89 -16.77 5.30
C LYS A 51 11.61 -16.53 3.82
N THR A 52 10.35 -16.25 3.46
CA THR A 52 9.91 -16.18 2.06
C THR A 52 9.47 -14.79 1.65
N GLY A 53 9.16 -13.92 2.60
CA GLY A 53 8.53 -12.63 2.37
C GLY A 53 7.07 -12.74 1.97
N GLY A 54 6.60 -11.74 1.21
CA GLY A 54 5.23 -11.68 0.70
C GLY A 54 4.91 -10.34 0.04
N THR A 55 3.63 -10.10 -0.24
CA THR A 55 3.17 -8.86 -0.90
C THR A 55 2.29 -8.02 0.02
N LEU A 56 2.57 -6.72 0.08
CA LEU A 56 1.70 -5.73 0.71
C LEU A 56 0.86 -5.05 -0.37
N HIS A 57 -0.46 -5.01 -0.18
CA HIS A 57 -1.40 -4.28 -1.02
C HIS A 57 -1.82 -3.00 -0.28
N ILE A 58 -1.16 -1.87 -0.58
CA ILE A 58 -1.21 -0.63 0.21
C ILE A 58 -2.14 0.39 -0.46
N HIS A 59 -3.27 0.71 0.19
CA HIS A 59 -4.18 1.75 -0.26
C HIS A 59 -3.74 3.12 0.26
N GLN A 60 -3.86 4.14 -0.59
CA GLN A 60 -3.56 5.53 -0.24
C GLN A 60 -4.40 6.51 -1.06
N ASN A 61 -4.80 7.62 -0.43
CA ASN A 61 -5.18 8.84 -1.14
C ASN A 61 -3.93 9.69 -1.39
N VAL A 62 -3.56 9.85 -2.66
CA VAL A 62 -2.44 10.72 -3.07
C VAL A 62 -2.98 12.03 -3.61
N THR A 63 -2.45 13.13 -3.07
CA THR A 63 -2.82 14.48 -3.47
C THR A 63 -1.72 15.13 -4.30
N GLN A 64 -2.07 15.72 -5.45
CA GLN A 64 -1.15 16.58 -6.19
C GLN A 64 -1.00 17.92 -5.45
N SER A 65 0.22 18.43 -5.32
CA SER A 65 0.41 19.83 -4.95
C SER A 65 -0.12 20.71 -6.09
N LEU A 66 -1.05 21.62 -5.78
CA LEU A 66 -1.70 22.49 -6.75
C LEU A 66 -0.67 23.41 -7.40
N GLN A 67 -0.14 23.02 -8.56
CA GLN A 67 0.51 23.94 -9.49
C GLN A 67 -0.38 24.01 -10.74
N ASN A 68 -1.08 25.15 -10.86
CA ASN A 68 -1.92 25.64 -11.96
C ASN A 68 -3.42 25.22 -11.95
N PRO A 69 -4.35 26.14 -11.58
CA PRO A 69 -5.79 25.87 -11.46
C PRO A 69 -6.61 25.81 -12.76
N ALA A 70 -6.02 25.75 -13.95
CA ALA A 70 -6.83 25.83 -15.19
C ALA A 70 -6.22 24.99 -16.33
N ALA A 71 -6.58 23.71 -16.38
CA ALA A 71 -6.37 22.87 -17.55
C ALA A 71 -7.64 22.89 -18.41
N ASN A 72 -7.67 23.74 -19.44
CA ASN A 72 -8.83 23.93 -20.29
C ASN A 72 -8.77 23.10 -21.58
N ASN A 73 -7.62 22.49 -21.91
CA ASN A 73 -7.40 21.87 -23.21
C ASN A 73 -6.93 20.39 -23.12
N ALA A 74 -7.14 19.61 -24.19
CA ALA A 74 -6.81 18.16 -24.22
C ALA A 74 -5.31 17.86 -24.01
N ALA A 75 -4.42 18.71 -24.53
CA ALA A 75 -2.97 18.57 -24.33
C ALA A 75 -2.55 18.76 -22.86
N GLU A 76 -3.24 19.64 -22.12
CA GLU A 76 -2.97 19.89 -20.70
C GLU A 76 -3.47 18.73 -19.82
N ARG A 77 -4.56 18.06 -20.21
CA ARG A 77 -5.05 16.84 -19.53
C ARG A 77 -4.07 15.67 -19.64
N GLU A 78 -3.44 15.50 -20.79
CA GLU A 78 -2.43 14.45 -20.98
C GLU A 78 -1.15 14.77 -20.18
N SER A 79 -0.74 16.04 -20.17
CA SER A 79 0.35 16.53 -19.32
C SER A 79 0.06 16.29 -17.83
N ALA A 80 -1.15 16.62 -17.36
CA ALA A 80 -1.57 16.41 -15.98
C ALA A 80 -1.58 14.92 -15.58
N LYS A 81 -2.08 14.03 -16.45
CA LYS A 81 -2.02 12.57 -16.20
C LYS A 81 -0.58 12.06 -16.07
N LYS A 82 0.33 12.57 -16.90
CA LYS A 82 1.75 12.24 -16.80
C LYS A 82 2.35 12.74 -15.48
N THR A 83 1.92 13.91 -15.01
CA THR A 83 2.27 14.43 -13.69
C THR A 83 1.71 13.57 -12.56
N ASP A 84 0.45 13.15 -12.61
CA ASP A 84 -0.16 12.27 -11.59
C ASP A 84 0.61 10.97 -11.44
N ARG A 85 0.91 10.31 -12.57
CA ARG A 85 1.68 9.07 -12.59
C ARG A 85 3.07 9.27 -11.98
N ALA A 86 3.72 10.41 -12.19
CA ALA A 86 5.00 10.72 -11.56
C ALA A 86 4.85 10.90 -10.04
N VAL A 87 3.83 11.63 -9.58
CA VAL A 87 3.54 11.80 -8.13
C VAL A 87 3.28 10.44 -7.48
N TRP A 88 2.48 9.58 -8.10
CA TRP A 88 2.21 8.23 -7.58
C TRP A 88 3.48 7.38 -7.54
N GLN A 89 4.36 7.52 -8.53
CA GLN A 89 5.63 6.80 -8.55
C GLN A 89 6.56 7.25 -7.42
N THR A 90 6.68 8.56 -7.19
CA THR A 90 7.46 9.11 -6.08
C THR A 90 6.90 8.67 -4.73
N TRP A 91 5.57 8.71 -4.56
CA TRP A 91 4.94 8.21 -3.34
C TRP A 91 5.22 6.72 -3.12
N ALA A 92 5.14 5.90 -4.18
CA ALA A 92 5.41 4.48 -4.08
C ALA A 92 6.88 4.16 -3.76
N GLN A 93 7.83 4.91 -4.34
CA GLN A 93 9.26 4.78 -4.02
C GLN A 93 9.54 5.14 -2.56
N ASN A 94 8.98 6.24 -2.07
CA ASN A 94 9.11 6.65 -0.67
C ASN A 94 8.48 5.60 0.27
N THR A 95 7.33 5.06 -0.10
CA THR A 95 6.65 3.99 0.64
C THR A 95 7.49 2.72 0.67
N SER A 96 8.05 2.31 -0.47
CA SER A 96 8.96 1.18 -0.60
C SER A 96 10.16 1.30 0.36
N SER A 97 10.83 2.45 0.37
CA SER A 97 11.97 2.72 1.25
C SER A 97 11.57 2.68 2.73
N ARG A 98 10.44 3.29 3.11
CA ARG A 98 9.93 3.27 4.49
C ARG A 98 9.58 1.85 4.95
N VAL A 99 8.93 1.06 4.10
CA VAL A 99 8.60 -0.34 4.38
C VAL A 99 9.88 -1.18 4.54
N ALA A 100 10.87 -1.00 3.68
CA ALA A 100 12.16 -1.68 3.80
C ALA A 100 12.85 -1.38 5.15
N SER A 101 12.85 -0.10 5.57
CA SER A 101 13.36 0.30 6.89
C SER A 101 12.57 -0.34 8.04
N LEU A 102 11.24 -0.31 7.99
CA LEU A 102 10.40 -0.96 9.01
C LEU A 102 10.64 -2.46 9.10
N LEU A 103 10.78 -3.15 7.96
CA LEU A 103 11.11 -4.57 7.92
C LEU A 103 12.46 -4.85 8.58
N LYS A 104 13.47 -4.01 8.31
CA LYS A 104 14.78 -4.12 8.96
C LYS A 104 14.66 -3.93 10.48
N ASP A 105 13.97 -2.90 10.92
CA ASP A 105 13.81 -2.58 12.34
C ASP A 105 13.07 -3.69 13.11
N ILE A 106 12.04 -4.28 12.48
CA ILE A 106 11.20 -5.31 13.11
C ILE A 106 11.86 -6.69 13.09
N THR A 107 12.57 -7.03 12.00
CA THR A 107 13.08 -8.40 11.80
C THR A 107 14.57 -8.54 12.12
N GLY A 108 15.32 -7.42 12.18
CA GLY A 108 16.77 -7.40 12.32
C GLY A 108 17.54 -7.79 11.06
N ALA A 109 16.87 -8.08 9.94
CA ALA A 109 17.48 -8.50 8.68
C ALA A 109 17.27 -7.44 7.58
N LEU A 110 18.12 -7.45 6.55
CA LEU A 110 17.87 -6.64 5.36
C LEU A 110 16.76 -7.27 4.52
N TRP A 111 15.95 -6.41 3.91
CA TRP A 111 14.86 -6.81 3.01
C TRP A 111 14.97 -6.01 1.71
N VAL A 112 14.66 -6.68 0.60
CA VAL A 112 14.49 -6.06 -0.71
C VAL A 112 13.00 -5.87 -0.95
N THR A 113 12.63 -4.66 -1.33
CA THR A 113 11.27 -4.31 -1.73
C THR A 113 11.20 -4.00 -3.22
N ASN A 114 10.21 -4.52 -3.92
CA ASN A 114 9.98 -4.27 -5.34
C ASN A 114 8.55 -3.78 -5.59
N ILE A 115 8.42 -2.63 -6.25
CA ILE A 115 7.14 -2.09 -6.69
C ILE A 115 6.67 -2.91 -7.88
N GLN A 116 5.67 -3.76 -7.66
CA GLN A 116 5.14 -4.65 -8.70
C GLN A 116 4.10 -3.94 -9.55
N HIS A 117 3.18 -3.21 -8.91
CA HIS A 117 2.07 -2.56 -9.58
C HIS A 117 1.57 -1.34 -8.80
N ILE A 118 1.07 -0.33 -9.51
CA ILE A 118 0.37 0.82 -8.91
C ILE A 118 -0.93 1.02 -9.67
N GLU A 119 -2.04 0.65 -9.06
CA GLU A 119 -3.39 0.73 -9.63
C GLU A 119 -4.04 2.07 -9.28
N HIS A 120 -4.71 2.69 -10.25
CA HIS A 120 -5.57 3.84 -9.99
C HIS A 120 -7.00 3.34 -9.81
N VAL A 121 -7.51 3.38 -8.59
CA VAL A 121 -8.84 2.84 -8.29
C VAL A 121 -9.93 3.83 -8.68
N LYS A 122 -9.81 5.07 -8.21
CA LYS A 122 -10.77 6.16 -8.49
C LYS A 122 -10.23 7.52 -8.06
N SER A 123 -10.91 8.57 -8.51
CA SER A 123 -10.67 9.94 -8.05
C SER A 123 -11.77 10.35 -7.07
N TYR A 124 -11.40 10.94 -5.94
CA TYR A 124 -12.36 11.41 -4.91
C TYR A 124 -12.72 12.90 -5.06
N ALA A 125 -11.76 13.70 -5.52
CA ALA A 125 -11.89 15.13 -5.76
C ALA A 125 -10.83 15.54 -6.80
N PRO A 126 -10.85 16.78 -7.34
CA PRO A 126 -9.74 17.29 -8.14
C PRO A 126 -8.42 17.06 -7.39
N HIS A 127 -7.47 16.42 -8.07
CA HIS A 127 -6.13 16.12 -7.56
C HIS A 127 -6.06 15.15 -6.37
N VAL A 128 -7.16 14.48 -5.98
CA VAL A 128 -7.17 13.46 -4.93
C VAL A 128 -7.48 12.10 -5.54
N HIS A 129 -6.46 11.24 -5.62
CA HIS A 129 -6.54 9.94 -6.25
C HIS A 129 -6.39 8.83 -5.21
N HIS A 130 -7.31 7.87 -5.23
CA HIS A 130 -7.13 6.60 -4.53
C HIS A 130 -6.31 5.68 -5.43
N ILE A 131 -5.13 5.31 -4.94
CA ILE A 131 -4.27 4.30 -5.58
C ILE A 131 -4.04 3.10 -4.67
N VAL A 132 -3.67 1.98 -5.28
CA VAL A 132 -3.18 0.79 -4.58
C VAL A 132 -1.78 0.45 -5.08
N LEU A 133 -0.82 0.33 -4.16
CA LEU A 133 0.52 -0.15 -4.44
C LEU A 133 0.63 -1.62 -4.05
N ASP A 134 1.01 -2.46 -5.01
CA ASP A 134 1.45 -3.82 -4.78
C ASP A 134 2.97 -3.82 -4.59
N LEU A 135 3.40 -4.03 -3.36
CA LEU A 135 4.81 -4.02 -2.97
C LEU A 135 5.24 -5.43 -2.55
N GLU A 136 6.08 -6.07 -3.37
CA GLU A 136 6.72 -7.32 -2.97
C GLU A 136 7.86 -7.02 -2.00
N CYS A 137 7.92 -7.79 -0.91
CA CYS A 137 8.95 -7.67 0.12
C CYS A 137 9.59 -9.04 0.32
N ARG A 138 10.92 -9.15 0.16
CA ARG A 138 11.68 -10.38 0.33
C ARG A 138 12.84 -10.18 1.30
N PRO A 139 13.12 -11.13 2.21
CA PRO A 139 14.37 -11.11 2.97
C PRO A 139 15.56 -11.23 1.99
N SER A 140 16.65 -10.53 2.29
CA SER A 140 17.93 -10.63 1.55
C SER A 140 18.67 -11.93 1.83
#